data_AF-A0A938GNM7-F1
#
_entry.id   AF-A0A938GNM7-F1
#
_cell.length_a   1.000
_cell.length_b   1.000
_cell.length_c   1.000
_cell.angle_alpha   90.00
_cell.angle_beta   90.00
_cell.angle_gamma   90.00
#
_symmetry.space_group_name_H-M   'P 1'
#
loop_
_entity.id
_entity.type
_entity.pdbx_description
1 polymer ?
#
loop_
_entity_poly.entity_id
_entity_poly.type
_entity_poly.pdbx_seq_one_letter_code
_entity_poly.pdbx_strand_id
1 'polypeptide(L)'
;MAFDQKTRNLLQRTVTACRRALDREFTVQLQELYGIQPDGSITPLTALDHLGDEALAVAWLLRERLNHLEAAQPAEAQTRTRAKPEHISRVIREQAFTVLNRLAALRLCEERGLVLECVRRGTNSEGFQLFLTSAGNALGDTHEAYCVYLQCLFDELSLDLGVLFDRFSPLALLFPRKDALEEVLHELNGSSKAAEGEGLSPEQFAEIWQADETIGWIYQYYNDEAERKKMREESSAPRNSRELAVRNQFFTPRYVVEFLTDNTLGRLWYEMTQGRTRLKDQCRYMVRRPDEVFLDDSTEADVKCPEMGIIEMGRLLSAGQVADFPEFSVRSRQEMIDLAHTVNGYARHDYGPWFEEARAKGQRGRLGELSTQDILDWLFLECRSDRHGGDGSIYSERWFIEASNEIRRRVLESRRGDLSQEQLLRAPVFIPYRKLKDPREIRLLDPACGSMHFGLYAFDLFTVTYDEAWEIAHGTDDAAKSAETFAPFVTFAASFADKAAFLREVPRLIIEHNIHGIDIDPRAAQIAGLSLWLRAQRAWHQAGVKPADRPRITRSNLVCAEPMPGEKELLREFVEQQFPAGERPAFDFLLEKIFDRMTLAGEAGSLLRIEEEIRAAIAEAKRLWKEGPKHE
;
A
#
# COMPACT_ATOMS: atom_id res chain seq x y z
N MET A 1 17.09 9.88 8.80
CA MET A 1 17.32 9.33 10.15
C MET A 1 16.05 9.52 10.94
N ALA A 2 15.72 8.59 11.85
CA ALA A 2 14.57 8.79 12.73
C ALA A 2 14.80 10.03 13.60
N PHE A 3 13.75 10.83 13.83
CA PHE A 3 13.85 12.02 14.65
C PHE A 3 14.26 11.69 16.09
N ASP A 4 15.15 12.51 16.65
CA ASP A 4 15.47 12.45 18.07
C ASP A 4 14.28 12.92 18.92
N GLN A 5 14.39 12.77 20.24
CA GLN A 5 13.29 13.15 21.14
C GLN A 5 12.98 14.65 21.09
N LYS A 6 14.01 15.50 20.93
CA LYS A 6 13.85 16.96 20.92
C LYS A 6 13.07 17.41 19.70
N THR A 7 13.46 16.92 18.52
CA THR A 7 12.81 17.20 17.24
C THR A 7 11.34 16.75 17.26
N ARG A 8 11.07 15.55 17.82
CA ARG A 8 9.70 15.05 18.00
C ARG A 8 8.85 15.93 18.91
N ASN A 9 9.39 16.34 20.06
CA ASN A 9 8.68 17.22 20.99
C ASN A 9 8.37 18.59 20.37
N LEU A 10 9.32 19.15 19.62
CA LEU A 10 9.13 20.41 18.91
C LEU A 10 8.02 20.28 17.87
N LEU A 11 8.10 19.28 16.99
CA LEU A 11 7.09 19.05 15.96
C LEU A 11 5.70 18.84 16.57
N GLN A 12 5.60 18.11 17.68
CA GLN A 12 4.34 17.95 18.42
C GLN A 12 3.77 19.28 18.90
N ARG A 13 4.60 20.19 19.44
CA ARG A 13 4.16 21.51 19.88
C ARG A 13 3.72 22.38 18.71
N THR A 14 4.50 22.42 17.63
CA THR A 14 4.17 23.14 16.40
C THR A 14 2.80 22.70 15.87
N VAL A 15 2.59 21.39 15.70
CA VAL A 15 1.32 20.82 15.24
C VAL A 15 0.17 21.19 16.18
N THR A 16 0.40 21.12 17.49
CA THR A 16 -0.62 21.48 18.49
C THR A 16 -0.98 22.96 18.42
N ALA A 17 0.00 23.85 18.22
CA ALA A 17 -0.21 25.29 18.10
C ALA A 17 -0.97 25.63 16.82
N CYS A 18 -0.55 25.11 15.67
CA CYS A 18 -1.27 25.30 14.40
C CYS A 18 -2.72 24.81 14.50
N ARG A 19 -2.94 23.62 15.08
CA ARG A 19 -4.30 23.09 15.30
C ARG A 19 -5.14 24.04 16.13
N ARG A 20 -4.62 24.57 17.25
CA ARG A 20 -5.37 25.51 18.11
C ARG A 20 -5.73 26.80 17.38
N ALA A 21 -4.81 27.33 16.58
CA ALA A 21 -5.06 28.54 15.79
C ALA A 21 -6.19 28.32 14.77
N LEU A 22 -6.14 27.20 14.04
CA LEU A 22 -7.15 26.82 13.05
C LEU A 22 -8.50 26.45 13.67
N ASP A 23 -8.51 25.66 14.75
CA ASP A 23 -9.75 25.29 15.47
C ASP A 23 -10.48 26.54 15.97
N ARG A 24 -9.74 27.49 16.55
CA ARG A 24 -10.29 28.78 17.02
C ARG A 24 -10.88 29.57 15.85
N GLU A 25 -10.11 29.73 14.78
CA GLU A 25 -10.52 30.50 13.60
C GLU A 25 -11.76 29.90 12.91
N PHE A 26 -11.76 28.59 12.70
CA PHE A 26 -12.89 27.91 12.04
C PHE A 26 -14.12 27.83 12.92
N THR A 27 -13.96 27.78 14.24
CA THR A 27 -15.10 27.98 15.16
C THR A 27 -15.73 29.35 14.93
N VAL A 28 -14.92 30.41 14.90
CA VAL A 28 -15.42 31.78 14.69
C VAL A 28 -16.08 31.92 13.32
N GLN A 29 -15.46 31.42 12.24
CA GLN A 29 -16.07 31.46 10.90
C GLN A 29 -17.42 30.74 10.83
N LEU A 30 -17.52 29.54 11.42
CA LEU A 30 -18.79 28.80 11.47
C LEU A 30 -19.88 29.59 12.20
N GLN A 31 -19.54 30.28 13.28
CA GLN A 31 -20.48 31.08 14.06
C GLN A 31 -20.89 32.36 13.33
N GLU A 32 -19.92 33.13 12.84
CA GLU A 32 -20.13 34.48 12.28
C GLU A 32 -20.69 34.45 10.87
N LEU A 33 -20.18 33.57 10.01
CA LEU A 33 -20.50 33.55 8.59
C LEU A 33 -21.57 32.52 8.24
N TYR A 34 -21.47 31.33 8.84
CA TYR A 34 -22.27 30.19 8.41
C TYR A 34 -23.41 29.83 9.37
N GLY A 35 -23.57 30.56 10.47
CA GLY A 35 -24.66 30.37 11.44
C GLY A 35 -24.67 28.99 12.11
N ILE A 36 -23.51 28.35 12.29
CA ILE A 36 -23.35 27.05 12.94
C ILE A 36 -22.70 27.28 14.30
N GLN A 37 -23.44 27.02 15.37
CA GLN A 37 -23.00 27.27 16.74
C GLN A 37 -22.39 26.03 17.39
N PRO A 38 -21.34 26.17 18.23
CA PRO A 38 -20.73 25.05 18.95
C PRO A 38 -21.67 24.28 19.88
N ASP A 39 -22.76 24.91 20.34
CA ASP A 39 -23.78 24.29 21.19
C ASP A 39 -24.76 23.38 20.41
N GLY A 40 -24.61 23.33 19.09
CA GLY A 40 -25.46 22.54 18.19
C GLY A 40 -26.51 23.36 17.45
N SER A 41 -26.72 24.63 17.78
CA SER A 41 -27.72 25.49 17.12
C SER A 41 -27.29 25.86 15.70
N ILE A 42 -28.19 25.72 14.72
CA ILE A 42 -27.89 26.03 13.31
C ILE A 42 -28.96 26.97 12.76
N THR A 43 -28.52 28.05 12.12
CA THR A 43 -29.38 28.95 11.34
C THR A 43 -29.75 28.26 10.02
N PRO A 44 -31.04 28.15 9.65
CA PRO A 44 -31.44 27.58 8.36
C PRO A 44 -30.79 28.30 7.18
N LEU A 45 -30.51 27.58 6.10
CA LEU A 45 -29.84 28.15 4.93
C LEU A 45 -30.65 29.30 4.31
N THR A 46 -31.98 29.20 4.35
CA THR A 46 -32.91 30.23 3.86
C THR A 46 -32.84 31.55 4.63
N ALA A 47 -32.25 31.55 5.84
CA ALA A 47 -32.05 32.74 6.65
C ALA A 47 -30.65 33.37 6.47
N LEU A 48 -29.82 32.83 5.56
CA LEU A 48 -28.49 33.33 5.20
C LEU A 48 -28.49 34.04 3.83
N ASP A 49 -29.55 34.79 3.53
CA ASP A 49 -29.77 35.49 2.25
C ASP A 49 -28.79 36.66 1.98
N HIS A 50 -28.06 37.08 2.99
CA HIS A 50 -27.00 38.10 2.91
C HIS A 50 -25.68 37.56 2.36
N LEU A 51 -25.49 36.24 2.29
CA LEU A 51 -24.27 35.62 1.76
C LEU A 51 -24.25 35.69 0.23
N GLY A 52 -23.08 35.93 -0.34
CA GLY A 52 -22.86 35.76 -1.79
C GLY A 52 -22.87 34.29 -2.19
N ASP A 53 -22.98 34.01 -3.49
CA ASP A 53 -23.17 32.66 -4.05
C ASP A 53 -22.11 31.64 -3.57
N GLU A 54 -20.83 32.03 -3.54
CA GLU A 54 -19.73 31.16 -3.08
C GLU A 54 -19.86 30.83 -1.59
N ALA A 55 -20.11 31.83 -0.75
CA ALA A 55 -20.30 31.64 0.69
C ALA A 55 -21.56 30.82 0.99
N LEU A 56 -22.62 30.99 0.20
CA LEU A 56 -23.84 30.19 0.32
C LEU A 56 -23.60 28.72 -0.08
N ALA A 57 -22.80 28.48 -1.13
CA ALA A 57 -22.40 27.12 -1.52
C ALA A 57 -21.57 26.43 -0.42
N VAL A 58 -20.62 27.14 0.19
CA VAL A 58 -19.88 26.64 1.36
C VAL A 58 -20.81 26.36 2.54
N ALA A 59 -21.75 27.26 2.83
CA ALA A 59 -22.73 27.09 3.89
C ALA A 59 -23.59 25.83 3.68
N TRP A 60 -23.99 25.56 2.43
CA TRP A 60 -24.72 24.36 2.05
C TRP A 60 -23.87 23.09 2.22
N LEU A 61 -22.64 23.07 1.67
CA LEU A 61 -21.74 21.90 1.76
C LEU A 61 -21.36 21.54 3.20
N LEU A 62 -21.17 22.54 4.07
CA LEU A 62 -20.95 22.30 5.51
C LEU A 62 -22.15 21.61 6.17
N ARG A 63 -23.37 21.98 5.77
CA ARG A 63 -24.60 21.35 6.25
C ARG A 63 -24.79 19.95 5.70
N GLU A 64 -24.44 19.70 4.44
CA GLU A 64 -24.38 18.36 3.84
C GLU A 64 -23.40 17.47 4.59
N ARG A 65 -22.21 17.97 4.93
CA ARG A 65 -21.24 17.21 5.73
C ARG A 65 -21.78 16.88 7.12
N LEU A 66 -22.43 17.82 7.80
CA LEU A 66 -23.12 17.55 9.07
C LEU A 66 -24.25 16.53 8.91
N ASN A 67 -25.00 16.60 7.81
CA ASN A 67 -26.07 15.65 7.45
C ASN A 67 -25.53 14.24 7.35
N HIS A 68 -24.43 14.09 6.61
CA HIS A 68 -23.75 12.82 6.43
C HIS A 68 -23.28 12.24 7.76
N LEU A 69 -22.74 13.07 8.67
CA LEU A 69 -22.31 12.63 10.00
C LEU A 69 -23.48 12.21 10.91
N GLU A 70 -24.65 12.81 10.75
CA GLU A 70 -25.88 12.42 11.48
C GLU A 70 -26.59 11.22 10.85
N ALA A 71 -26.15 10.72 9.68
CA ALA A 71 -26.88 9.75 8.86
C ALA A 71 -28.33 10.19 8.56
N ALA A 72 -28.50 11.49 8.29
CA ALA A 72 -29.78 12.12 7.99
C ALA A 72 -30.02 12.24 6.48
N GLN A 73 -31.29 12.40 6.06
CA GLN A 73 -31.64 12.53 4.64
C GLN A 73 -31.05 13.82 4.03
N PRO A 74 -30.57 13.81 2.76
CA PRO A 74 -29.99 14.98 2.09
C PRO A 74 -30.91 16.21 2.11
N ALA A 75 -32.23 16.01 1.96
CA ALA A 75 -33.23 17.08 1.99
C ALA A 75 -33.25 17.88 3.31
N GLU A 76 -32.75 17.30 4.41
CA GLU A 76 -32.71 17.96 5.72
C GLU A 76 -31.54 18.95 5.87
N ALA A 77 -30.53 18.94 4.98
CA ALA A 77 -29.36 19.82 5.12
C ALA A 77 -29.76 21.30 5.09
N GLN A 78 -30.68 21.67 4.20
CA GLN A 78 -31.06 23.05 3.94
C GLN A 78 -31.94 23.64 5.07
N THR A 79 -32.72 22.78 5.73
CA THR A 79 -33.70 23.15 6.74
C THR A 79 -33.26 22.84 8.17
N ARG A 80 -32.10 22.20 8.36
CA ARG A 80 -31.57 21.83 9.67
C ARG A 80 -31.41 23.05 10.58
N THR A 81 -31.94 22.89 11.79
CA THR A 81 -31.81 23.86 12.89
C THR A 81 -30.92 23.37 14.02
N ARG A 82 -30.52 22.09 14.02
CA ARG A 82 -29.72 21.49 15.09
C ARG A 82 -28.82 20.36 14.60
N ALA A 83 -27.60 20.28 15.14
CA ALA A 83 -26.69 19.14 15.02
C ALA A 83 -26.08 18.79 16.39
N LYS A 84 -25.52 17.59 16.54
CA LYS A 84 -24.78 17.24 17.76
C LYS A 84 -23.48 18.07 17.85
N PRO A 85 -23.16 18.65 19.01
CA PRO A 85 -21.91 19.39 19.23
C PRO A 85 -20.65 18.59 18.85
N GLU A 86 -20.66 17.27 19.05
CA GLU A 86 -19.55 16.38 18.66
C GLU A 86 -19.30 16.34 17.15
N HIS A 87 -20.35 16.46 16.33
CA HIS A 87 -20.26 16.47 14.87
C HIS A 87 -19.76 17.82 14.36
N ILE A 88 -20.21 18.93 14.95
CA ILE A 88 -19.67 20.26 14.65
C ILE A 88 -18.17 20.31 14.99
N SER A 89 -17.79 19.79 16.16
CA SER A 89 -16.39 19.65 16.57
C SER A 89 -15.60 18.74 15.62
N ARG A 90 -16.24 17.71 15.04
CA ARG A 90 -15.62 16.85 14.02
C ARG A 90 -15.39 17.61 12.72
N VAL A 91 -16.38 18.35 12.21
CA VAL A 91 -16.23 19.19 11.01
C VAL A 91 -15.09 20.17 11.17
N ILE A 92 -15.05 20.96 12.26
CA ILE A 92 -13.97 21.92 12.54
C ILE A 92 -12.59 21.25 12.45
N ARG A 93 -12.44 20.10 13.11
CA ARG A 93 -11.17 19.35 13.11
C ARG A 93 -10.80 18.81 11.74
N GLU A 94 -11.77 18.35 10.94
CA GLU A 94 -11.53 17.89 9.56
C GLU A 94 -11.04 19.05 8.68
N GLN A 95 -11.68 20.23 8.76
CA GLN A 95 -11.26 21.45 8.06
C GLN A 95 -9.83 21.86 8.46
N ALA A 96 -9.58 21.99 9.77
CA ALA A 96 -8.29 22.40 10.32
C ALA A 96 -7.17 21.43 9.94
N PHE A 97 -7.47 20.13 9.93
CA PHE A 97 -6.49 19.09 9.61
C PHE A 97 -6.03 19.19 8.16
N THR A 98 -6.97 19.28 7.21
CA THR A 98 -6.64 19.30 5.79
C THR A 98 -5.89 20.58 5.43
N VAL A 99 -6.30 21.74 5.97
CA VAL A 99 -5.59 23.01 5.75
C VAL A 99 -4.17 22.97 6.32
N LEU A 100 -3.99 22.48 7.54
CA LEU A 100 -2.66 22.32 8.13
C LEU A 100 -1.76 21.45 7.24
N ASN A 101 -2.28 20.33 6.75
CA ASN A 101 -1.49 19.44 5.91
C ASN A 101 -1.17 20.03 4.55
N ARG A 102 -2.05 20.82 3.95
CA ARG A 102 -1.74 21.54 2.70
C ARG A 102 -0.56 22.49 2.88
N LEU A 103 -0.59 23.27 3.96
CA LEU A 103 0.49 24.22 4.28
C LEU A 103 1.79 23.49 4.64
N ALA A 104 1.71 22.42 5.44
CA ALA A 104 2.85 21.57 5.76
C ALA A 104 3.43 20.87 4.51
N ALA A 105 2.57 20.41 3.61
CA ALA A 105 2.96 19.80 2.34
C ALA A 105 3.66 20.80 1.43
N LEU A 106 3.15 22.02 1.31
CA LEU A 106 3.86 23.10 0.60
C LEU A 106 5.23 23.36 1.22
N ARG A 107 5.33 23.40 2.56
CA ARG A 107 6.62 23.58 3.25
C ARG A 107 7.59 22.42 2.98
N LEU A 108 7.12 21.17 2.97
CA LEU A 108 7.90 19.99 2.56
C LEU A 108 8.38 20.10 1.10
N CYS A 109 7.48 20.48 0.19
CA CYS A 109 7.80 20.66 -1.23
C CYS A 109 8.84 21.75 -1.44
N GLU A 110 8.71 22.85 -0.70
CA GLU A 110 9.60 24.00 -0.78
C GLU A 110 11.02 23.63 -0.36
N GLU A 111 11.17 23.00 0.81
CA GLU A 111 12.48 22.62 1.33
C GLU A 111 13.17 21.57 0.43
N ARG A 112 12.38 20.75 -0.26
CA ARG A 112 12.85 19.74 -1.22
C ARG A 112 13.05 20.29 -2.64
N GLY A 113 12.82 21.59 -2.87
CA GLY A 113 12.97 22.24 -4.18
C GLY A 113 11.98 21.75 -5.24
N LEU A 114 10.81 21.28 -4.83
CA LEU A 114 9.73 20.85 -5.72
C LEU A 114 8.83 22.02 -6.16
N VAL A 115 8.76 23.06 -5.33
CA VAL A 115 8.09 24.33 -5.63
C VAL A 115 9.04 25.47 -5.31
N LEU A 116 8.81 26.64 -5.92
CA LEU A 116 9.46 27.88 -5.49
C LEU A 116 9.03 28.24 -4.06
N GLU A 117 9.86 29.03 -3.38
CA GLU A 117 9.56 29.51 -2.03
C GLU A 117 8.15 30.11 -1.97
N CYS A 118 7.29 29.54 -1.12
CA CYS A 118 5.87 29.90 -1.08
C CYS A 118 5.33 30.08 0.33
N VAL A 119 5.84 29.34 1.33
CA VAL A 119 5.33 29.33 2.71
C VAL A 119 6.35 29.88 3.69
N ARG A 120 7.66 29.68 3.47
CA ARG A 120 8.72 30.02 4.44
C ARG A 120 8.79 31.49 4.83
N ARG A 121 8.49 32.39 3.89
CA ARG A 121 8.50 33.84 4.13
C ARG A 121 7.13 34.47 3.96
N GLY A 122 6.06 33.67 3.94
CA GLY A 122 4.69 34.15 3.78
C GLY A 122 4.55 35.05 2.55
N THR A 123 4.02 36.26 2.74
CA THR A 123 3.87 37.29 1.70
C THR A 123 5.19 37.86 1.18
N ASN A 124 6.34 37.49 1.76
CA ASN A 124 7.66 37.86 1.25
C ASN A 124 8.36 36.70 0.51
N SER A 125 7.66 35.59 0.28
CA SER A 125 8.22 34.43 -0.41
C SER A 125 8.51 34.73 -1.88
N GLU A 126 9.63 34.24 -2.39
CA GLU A 126 10.08 34.50 -3.78
C GLU A 126 9.01 34.14 -4.82
N GLY A 127 8.35 32.98 -4.67
CA GLY A 127 7.31 32.52 -5.57
C GLY A 127 6.08 33.43 -5.58
N PHE A 128 5.70 34.00 -4.43
CA PHE A 128 4.60 34.95 -4.35
C PHE A 128 4.97 36.30 -4.98
N GLN A 129 6.20 36.77 -4.77
CA GLN A 129 6.68 38.00 -5.41
C GLN A 129 6.67 37.85 -6.94
N LEU A 130 7.10 36.70 -7.46
CA LEU A 130 7.02 36.38 -8.89
C LEU A 130 5.56 36.36 -9.39
N PHE A 131 4.65 35.76 -8.62
CA PHE A 131 3.22 35.75 -8.92
C PHE A 131 2.64 37.17 -9.03
N LEU A 132 2.99 38.07 -8.10
CA LEU A 132 2.54 39.47 -8.13
C LEU A 132 3.02 40.21 -9.38
N THR A 133 4.23 39.94 -9.87
CA THR A 133 4.70 40.50 -11.15
C THR A 133 3.81 40.11 -12.34
N SER A 134 3.15 38.95 -12.27
CA SER A 134 2.24 38.47 -13.33
C SER A 134 0.80 38.93 -13.10
N ALA A 135 0.32 38.90 -11.85
CA ALA A 135 -1.07 39.21 -11.51
C ALA A 135 -1.36 40.73 -11.40
N GLY A 136 -0.33 41.55 -11.12
CA GLY A 136 -0.50 42.99 -10.89
C GLY A 136 -1.38 43.32 -9.68
N ASN A 137 -2.19 44.38 -9.78
CA ASN A 137 -3.06 44.86 -8.70
C ASN A 137 -4.50 44.31 -8.79
N ALA A 138 -4.73 43.23 -9.56
CA ALA A 138 -6.09 42.74 -9.84
C ALA A 138 -6.73 41.95 -8.70
N LEU A 139 -5.94 41.49 -7.72
CA LEU A 139 -6.34 40.51 -6.71
C LEU A 139 -6.56 41.10 -5.31
N GLY A 140 -6.87 42.39 -5.25
CA GLY A 140 -7.17 43.07 -3.98
C GLY A 140 -5.92 43.40 -3.18
N ASP A 141 -6.01 43.24 -1.85
CA ASP A 141 -4.88 43.53 -0.96
C ASP A 141 -3.79 42.44 -1.03
N THR A 142 -2.62 42.69 -0.43
CA THR A 142 -1.49 41.74 -0.46
C THR A 142 -1.83 40.39 0.16
N HIS A 143 -2.72 40.36 1.16
CA HIS A 143 -3.12 39.14 1.82
C HIS A 143 -4.10 38.33 0.96
N GLU A 144 -5.10 38.98 0.37
CA GLU A 144 -6.05 38.38 -0.58
C GLU A 144 -5.29 37.80 -1.78
N ALA A 145 -4.35 38.56 -2.35
CA ALA A 145 -3.50 38.09 -3.44
C ALA A 145 -2.65 36.87 -3.04
N TYR A 146 -2.15 36.83 -1.79
CA TYR A 146 -1.39 35.69 -1.28
C TYR A 146 -2.25 34.44 -1.08
N CYS A 147 -3.49 34.60 -0.61
CA CYS A 147 -4.44 33.50 -0.53
C CYS A 147 -4.76 32.91 -1.91
N VAL A 148 -4.98 33.78 -2.92
CA VAL A 148 -5.18 33.34 -4.31
C VAL A 148 -3.94 32.60 -4.84
N TYR A 149 -2.73 33.10 -4.56
CA TYR A 149 -1.50 32.42 -4.93
C TYR A 149 -1.40 31.00 -4.33
N LEU A 150 -1.70 30.84 -3.05
CA LEU A 150 -1.72 29.52 -2.41
C LEU A 150 -2.78 28.60 -3.02
N GLN A 151 -3.96 29.13 -3.35
CA GLN A 151 -5.01 28.37 -4.04
C GLN A 151 -4.57 27.92 -5.44
N CYS A 152 -3.86 28.76 -6.20
CA CYS A 152 -3.28 28.35 -7.49
C CYS A 152 -2.26 27.23 -7.34
N LEU A 153 -1.43 27.26 -6.29
CA LEU A 153 -0.51 26.16 -5.98
C LEU A 153 -1.27 24.86 -5.63
N PHE A 154 -2.38 24.97 -4.89
CA PHE A 154 -3.23 23.81 -4.61
C PHE A 154 -3.84 23.26 -5.89
N ASP A 155 -4.36 24.09 -6.77
CA ASP A 155 -4.94 23.66 -8.04
C ASP A 155 -3.88 22.93 -8.91
N GLU A 156 -2.65 23.44 -8.99
CA GLU A 156 -1.56 22.78 -9.74
C GLU A 156 -1.17 21.43 -9.12
N LEU A 157 -0.98 21.39 -7.79
CA LEU A 157 -0.61 20.15 -7.09
C LEU A 157 -1.76 19.12 -7.04
N SER A 158 -3.01 19.56 -7.16
CA SER A 158 -4.18 18.66 -7.21
C SER A 158 -4.17 17.76 -8.44
N LEU A 159 -3.45 18.14 -9.50
CA LEU A 159 -3.32 17.34 -10.72
C LEU A 159 -2.61 16.00 -10.50
N ASP A 160 -1.68 15.95 -9.53
CA ASP A 160 -1.01 14.72 -9.09
C ASP A 160 -1.59 14.19 -7.77
N LEU A 161 -1.97 15.09 -6.86
CA LEU A 161 -2.29 14.79 -5.47
C LEU A 161 -3.64 15.41 -5.05
N GLY A 162 -4.66 15.13 -5.85
CA GLY A 162 -6.03 15.62 -5.61
C GLY A 162 -6.57 15.27 -4.23
N VAL A 163 -6.22 14.10 -3.67
CA VAL A 163 -6.67 13.66 -2.34
C VAL A 163 -6.39 14.69 -1.24
N LEU A 164 -5.28 15.43 -1.34
CA LEU A 164 -4.92 16.47 -0.36
C LEU A 164 -5.25 17.88 -0.87
N PHE A 165 -4.90 18.19 -2.12
CA PHE A 165 -4.90 19.56 -2.63
C PHE A 165 -6.20 19.99 -3.33
N ASP A 166 -7.15 19.09 -3.59
CA ASP A 166 -8.44 19.48 -4.17
C ASP A 166 -9.18 20.47 -3.26
N ARG A 167 -9.20 21.74 -3.68
CA ARG A 167 -9.80 22.84 -2.90
C ARG A 167 -11.31 22.72 -2.72
N PHE A 168 -11.97 21.85 -3.49
CA PHE A 168 -13.41 21.61 -3.39
C PHE A 168 -13.76 20.42 -2.49
N SER A 169 -12.76 19.79 -1.88
CA SER A 169 -12.97 18.71 -0.91
C SER A 169 -13.88 19.17 0.24
N PRO A 170 -14.88 18.36 0.65
CA PRO A 170 -15.73 18.67 1.79
C PRO A 170 -14.96 18.73 3.12
N LEU A 171 -13.71 18.25 3.14
CA LEU A 171 -12.81 18.26 4.30
C LEU A 171 -11.99 19.56 4.40
N ALA A 172 -12.13 20.51 3.47
CA ALA A 172 -11.34 21.75 3.44
C ALA A 172 -12.03 22.92 2.72
N LEU A 173 -13.31 23.12 3.01
CA LEU A 173 -14.15 24.23 2.56
C LEU A 173 -13.79 25.57 3.23
N LEU A 174 -13.20 25.53 4.42
CA LEU A 174 -12.78 26.74 5.16
C LEU A 174 -11.30 27.05 4.90
N PHE A 175 -10.98 28.35 4.86
CA PHE A 175 -9.61 28.83 4.75
C PHE A 175 -9.34 29.94 5.80
N PRO A 176 -8.18 29.93 6.49
CA PRO A 176 -7.94 30.85 7.59
C PRO A 176 -7.82 32.30 7.11
N ARG A 177 -8.43 33.23 7.86
CA ARG A 177 -8.20 34.68 7.68
C ARG A 177 -6.79 35.07 8.12
N LYS A 178 -6.37 36.28 7.74
CA LYS A 178 -5.02 36.85 7.93
C LYS A 178 -4.32 36.46 9.22
N ASP A 179 -4.88 36.84 10.36
CA ASP A 179 -4.20 36.67 11.66
C ASP A 179 -3.94 35.18 11.97
N ALA A 180 -4.90 34.31 11.66
CA ALA A 180 -4.77 32.87 11.88
C ALA A 180 -3.78 32.24 10.88
N LEU A 181 -3.80 32.68 9.62
CA LEU A 181 -2.84 32.20 8.62
C LEU A 181 -1.41 32.61 9.00
N GLU A 182 -1.19 33.87 9.38
CA GLU A 182 0.11 34.36 9.85
C GLU A 182 0.59 33.59 11.08
N GLU A 183 -0.28 33.33 12.07
CA GLU A 183 0.05 32.51 13.24
C GLU A 183 0.48 31.08 12.84
N VAL A 184 -0.26 30.42 11.94
CA VAL A 184 0.09 29.08 11.45
C VAL A 184 1.43 29.09 10.71
N LEU A 185 1.66 30.06 9.83
CA LEU A 185 2.92 30.21 9.10
C LEU A 185 4.09 30.45 10.06
N HIS A 186 3.89 31.25 11.12
CA HIS A 186 4.94 31.49 12.11
C HIS A 186 5.34 30.20 12.84
N GLU A 187 4.37 29.38 13.24
CA GLU A 187 4.62 28.08 13.86
C GLU A 187 5.29 27.09 12.89
N LEU A 188 4.79 26.99 11.65
CA LEU A 188 5.35 26.13 10.60
C LEU A 188 6.75 26.53 10.15
N ASN A 189 7.19 27.76 10.45
CA ASN A 189 8.51 28.26 10.12
C ASN A 189 9.44 28.39 11.34
N GLY A 190 9.01 27.93 12.52
CA GLY A 190 9.82 27.97 13.74
C GLY A 190 10.11 29.39 14.24
N SER A 191 9.29 30.36 13.82
CA SER A 191 9.43 31.78 14.15
C SER A 191 8.45 32.24 15.24
N SER A 192 7.73 31.31 15.84
CA SER A 192 6.83 31.59 16.97
C SER A 192 7.62 31.73 18.27
N LYS A 193 7.04 32.47 19.24
CA LYS A 193 7.58 32.57 20.60
C LYS A 193 7.72 31.20 21.30
N ALA A 194 6.98 30.18 20.83
CA ALA A 194 7.07 28.81 21.36
C ALA A 194 8.33 28.07 20.89
N ALA A 195 8.87 28.40 19.71
CA ALA A 195 10.10 27.81 19.17
C ALA A 195 11.38 28.41 19.79
N GLU A 196 11.35 29.70 20.20
CA GLU A 196 12.49 30.39 20.83
C GLU A 196 12.97 29.74 22.13
N GLY A 197 12.09 29.02 22.85
CA GLY A 197 12.40 28.39 24.15
C GLY A 197 13.26 27.13 24.10
N GLU A 198 13.45 26.51 22.94
CA GLU A 198 14.19 25.23 22.79
C GLU A 198 15.64 25.42 22.24
N GLY A 199 15.99 26.63 21.81
CA GLY A 199 17.36 26.97 21.36
C GLY A 199 17.81 26.29 20.06
N LEU A 200 16.87 25.85 19.22
CA LEU A 200 17.16 25.29 17.90
C LEU A 200 17.40 26.42 16.89
N SER A 201 18.45 26.26 16.08
CA SER A 201 18.74 27.16 14.98
C SER A 201 17.68 27.01 13.86
N PRO A 202 17.42 28.07 13.07
CA PRO A 202 16.54 27.99 11.89
C PRO A 202 16.91 26.85 10.93
N GLU A 203 18.20 26.51 10.84
CA GLU A 203 18.71 25.42 10.02
C GLU A 203 18.25 24.04 10.53
N GLN A 204 18.29 23.81 11.85
CA GLN A 204 17.80 22.55 12.45
C GLN A 204 16.28 22.40 12.30
N PHE A 205 15.55 23.51 12.30
CA PHE A 205 14.12 23.48 12.02
C PHE A 205 13.84 23.14 10.54
N ALA A 206 14.67 23.62 9.61
CA ALA A 206 14.55 23.29 8.20
C ALA A 206 14.78 21.80 7.91
N GLU A 207 15.68 21.13 8.64
CA GLU A 207 15.93 19.68 8.50
C GLU A 207 14.68 18.82 8.75
N ILE A 208 13.74 19.29 9.58
CA ILE A 208 12.45 18.62 9.79
C ILE A 208 11.69 18.48 8.48
N TRP A 209 11.71 19.51 7.62
CA TRP A 209 10.97 19.51 6.36
C TRP A 209 11.66 18.68 5.26
N GLN A 210 12.91 18.25 5.47
CA GLN A 210 13.61 17.33 4.59
C GLN A 210 13.28 15.85 4.87
N ALA A 211 12.85 15.51 6.09
CA ALA A 211 12.62 14.12 6.46
C ALA A 211 11.31 13.55 5.89
N ASP A 212 11.34 12.29 5.45
CA ASP A 212 10.16 11.59 4.88
C ASP A 212 9.09 11.29 5.92
N GLU A 213 9.47 11.10 7.19
CA GLU A 213 8.55 10.72 8.27
C GLU A 213 7.75 11.91 8.83
N THR A 214 8.10 13.15 8.47
CA THR A 214 7.55 14.38 9.04
C THR A 214 6.04 14.44 8.94
N ILE A 215 5.49 14.12 7.77
CA ILE A 215 4.05 14.15 7.57
C ILE A 215 3.32 13.07 8.40
N GLY A 216 3.94 11.90 8.57
CA GLY A 216 3.42 10.84 9.44
C GLY A 216 3.38 11.28 10.91
N TRP A 217 4.42 12.01 11.36
CA TRP A 217 4.44 12.61 12.69
C TRP A 217 3.39 13.71 12.86
N ILE A 218 3.16 14.56 11.84
CA ILE A 218 2.08 15.56 11.86
C ILE A 218 0.72 14.88 12.06
N TYR A 219 0.44 13.80 11.33
CA TYR A 219 -0.77 13.01 11.52
C TYR A 219 -0.90 12.45 12.94
N GLN A 220 0.16 11.85 13.47
CA GLN A 220 0.16 11.24 14.81
C GLN A 220 0.02 12.29 15.93
N TYR A 221 0.62 13.47 15.77
CA TYR A 221 0.61 14.53 16.78
C TYR A 221 -0.62 15.44 16.70
N TYR A 222 -1.43 15.32 15.65
CA TYR A 222 -2.65 16.12 15.51
C TYR A 222 -3.68 15.83 16.61
N ASN A 223 -3.79 14.58 17.03
CA ASN A 223 -4.67 14.20 18.14
C ASN A 223 -3.90 14.24 19.47
N ASP A 224 -4.49 14.92 20.47
CA ASP A 224 -3.86 15.16 21.77
C ASP A 224 -3.65 13.86 22.57
N GLU A 225 -2.52 13.73 23.26
CA GLU A 225 -2.26 12.61 24.16
C GLU A 225 -3.28 12.53 25.29
N ALA A 226 -3.72 13.68 25.81
CA ALA A 226 -4.74 13.74 26.85
C ALA A 226 -6.09 13.20 26.35
N GLU A 227 -6.47 13.51 25.10
CA GLU A 227 -7.68 12.99 24.48
C GLU A 227 -7.60 11.47 24.28
N ARG A 228 -6.47 10.97 23.76
CA ARG A 228 -6.20 9.52 23.63
C ARG A 228 -6.28 8.79 24.97
N LYS A 229 -5.71 9.39 26.03
CA LYS A 229 -5.71 8.80 27.37
C LYS A 229 -7.12 8.77 27.95
N LYS A 230 -7.85 9.88 27.85
CA LYS A 230 -9.25 9.98 28.28
C LYS A 230 -10.15 8.95 27.58
N MET A 231 -10.00 8.77 26.27
CA MET A 231 -10.73 7.74 25.52
C MET A 231 -10.47 6.32 26.06
N ARG A 232 -9.21 5.99 26.35
CA ARG A 232 -8.83 4.69 26.94
C ARG A 232 -9.30 4.51 28.38
N GLU A 233 -9.37 5.59 29.15
CA GLU A 233 -9.89 5.58 30.52
C GLU A 233 -11.42 5.43 30.55
N GLU A 234 -12.13 6.06 29.59
CA GLU A 234 -13.59 5.97 29.46
C GLU A 234 -14.08 4.61 28.97
N SER A 235 -13.29 3.90 28.16
CA SER A 235 -13.64 2.57 27.67
C SER A 235 -12.41 1.73 27.30
N SER A 236 -12.42 0.45 27.69
CA SER A 236 -11.39 -0.50 27.27
C SER A 236 -11.47 -0.85 25.77
N ALA A 237 -12.66 -0.76 25.17
CA ALA A 237 -12.90 -0.94 23.73
C ALA A 237 -13.26 0.40 23.05
N PRO A 238 -12.79 0.67 21.82
CA PRO A 238 -13.16 1.88 21.09
C PRO A 238 -14.67 1.93 20.85
N ARG A 239 -15.30 3.09 21.07
CA ARG A 239 -16.77 3.26 20.96
C ARG A 239 -17.26 3.65 19.56
N ASN A 240 -16.35 4.09 18.69
CA ASN A 240 -16.64 4.48 17.31
C ASN A 240 -15.35 4.46 16.48
N SER A 241 -15.50 4.57 15.15
CA SER A 241 -14.39 4.59 14.18
C SER A 241 -13.33 5.66 14.48
N ARG A 242 -13.75 6.84 14.95
CA ARG A 242 -12.82 7.89 15.38
C ARG A 242 -11.96 7.45 16.55
N GLU A 243 -12.56 6.90 17.60
CA GLU A 243 -11.83 6.43 18.77
C GLU A 243 -10.86 5.31 18.42
N LEU A 244 -11.28 4.39 17.54
CA LEU A 244 -10.43 3.32 17.01
C LEU A 244 -9.22 3.88 16.27
N ALA A 245 -9.45 4.79 15.32
CA ALA A 245 -8.38 5.44 14.55
C ALA A 245 -7.40 6.14 15.50
N VAL A 246 -7.90 7.04 16.35
CA VAL A 246 -7.10 7.85 17.29
C VAL A 246 -6.30 7.00 18.29
N ARG A 247 -6.86 5.87 18.76
CA ARG A 247 -6.18 4.96 19.69
C ARG A 247 -5.08 4.14 19.03
N ASN A 248 -5.16 3.89 17.73
CA ASN A 248 -4.27 3.00 16.97
C ASN A 248 -3.28 3.72 16.04
N GLN A 249 -3.13 5.05 16.14
CA GLN A 249 -2.15 5.83 15.36
C GLN A 249 -0.70 5.63 15.85
N PHE A 250 -0.21 4.40 15.80
CA PHE A 250 1.18 4.09 16.14
C PHE A 250 2.00 3.82 14.88
N PHE A 251 3.20 4.37 14.85
CA PHE A 251 4.17 4.09 13.81
C PHE A 251 4.63 2.63 13.90
N THR A 252 4.47 1.86 12.82
CA THR A 252 5.02 0.50 12.74
C THR A 252 6.55 0.57 12.72
N PRO A 253 7.25 -0.06 13.69
CA PRO A 253 8.70 0.00 13.74
C PRO A 253 9.34 -0.47 12.43
N ARG A 254 10.39 0.21 11.99
CA ARG A 254 11.05 -0.03 10.70
C ARG A 254 11.40 -1.50 10.45
N TYR A 255 11.93 -2.21 11.44
CA TYR A 255 12.29 -3.62 11.27
C TYR A 255 11.09 -4.53 11.00
N VAL A 256 9.90 -4.20 11.51
CA VAL A 256 8.66 -4.96 11.25
C VAL A 256 8.23 -4.75 9.81
N VAL A 257 8.30 -3.50 9.34
CA VAL A 257 8.01 -3.13 7.94
C VAL A 257 8.95 -3.88 7.01
N GLU A 258 10.26 -3.76 7.23
CA GLU A 258 11.27 -4.44 6.41
C GLU A 258 11.10 -5.97 6.46
N PHE A 259 10.93 -6.56 7.64
CA PHE A 259 10.75 -8.02 7.77
C PHE A 259 9.53 -8.55 7.00
N LEU A 260 8.37 -7.90 7.15
CA LEU A 260 7.15 -8.36 6.49
C LEU A 260 7.21 -8.14 4.97
N THR A 261 7.69 -6.98 4.52
CA THR A 261 7.79 -6.68 3.08
C THR A 261 8.86 -7.53 2.40
N ASP A 262 10.01 -7.75 3.04
CA ASP A 262 11.09 -8.62 2.52
C ASP A 262 10.59 -10.05 2.30
N ASN A 263 9.82 -10.58 3.25
CA ASN A 263 9.32 -11.95 3.22
C ASN A 263 7.98 -12.11 2.47
N THR A 264 7.45 -11.03 1.89
CA THR A 264 6.26 -11.05 1.04
C THR A 264 6.61 -10.62 -0.38
N LEU A 265 6.81 -9.32 -0.62
CA LEU A 265 7.13 -8.77 -1.93
C LEU A 265 8.56 -9.15 -2.37
N GLY A 266 9.54 -8.99 -1.49
CA GLY A 266 10.94 -9.35 -1.82
C GLY A 266 11.06 -10.84 -2.15
N ARG A 267 10.48 -11.69 -1.30
CA ARG A 267 10.42 -13.14 -1.47
C ARG A 267 9.67 -13.55 -2.73
N LEU A 268 8.56 -12.89 -3.06
CA LEU A 268 7.80 -13.11 -4.30
C LEU A 268 8.70 -12.98 -5.53
N TRP A 269 9.43 -11.87 -5.63
CA TRP A 269 10.33 -11.63 -6.76
C TRP A 269 11.55 -12.54 -6.75
N TYR A 270 12.11 -12.83 -5.57
CA TYR A 270 13.19 -13.80 -5.39
C TYR A 270 12.82 -15.20 -5.91
N GLU A 271 11.61 -15.66 -5.64
CA GLU A 271 11.12 -16.96 -6.13
C GLU A 271 10.86 -16.95 -7.65
N MET A 272 10.26 -15.88 -8.18
CA MET A 272 10.04 -15.71 -9.63
C MET A 272 11.33 -15.68 -10.43
N THR A 273 12.39 -15.13 -9.86
CA THR A 273 13.73 -15.03 -10.47
C THR A 273 14.64 -16.19 -10.10
N GLN A 274 14.13 -17.20 -9.36
CA GLN A 274 14.89 -18.36 -8.89
C GLN A 274 16.21 -17.97 -8.19
N GLY A 275 16.14 -16.96 -7.33
CA GLY A 275 17.28 -16.43 -6.56
C GLY A 275 18.21 -15.47 -7.32
N ARG A 276 17.96 -15.23 -8.62
CA ARG A 276 18.72 -14.30 -9.47
C ARG A 276 18.18 -12.88 -9.37
N THR A 277 18.27 -12.30 -8.17
CA THR A 277 17.87 -10.91 -7.90
C THR A 277 18.85 -10.21 -6.95
N ARG A 278 19.04 -8.91 -7.15
CA ARG A 278 19.75 -7.97 -6.27
C ARG A 278 18.97 -7.68 -4.99
N LEU A 279 17.68 -7.99 -4.94
CA LEU A 279 16.88 -7.84 -3.72
C LEU A 279 17.44 -8.65 -2.55
N LYS A 280 18.14 -9.76 -2.82
CA LYS A 280 18.79 -10.58 -1.78
C LYS A 280 19.89 -9.84 -1.00
N ASP A 281 20.41 -8.74 -1.55
CA ASP A 281 21.43 -7.90 -0.95
C ASP A 281 20.82 -6.67 -0.24
N GLN A 282 19.59 -6.28 -0.61
CA GLN A 282 18.88 -5.14 -0.02
C GLN A 282 17.89 -5.55 1.08
N CYS A 283 17.18 -6.66 0.88
CA CYS A 283 16.22 -7.23 1.82
C CYS A 283 16.95 -7.94 2.96
N ARG A 284 17.39 -7.16 3.95
CA ARG A 284 18.16 -7.62 5.11
C ARG A 284 17.45 -8.73 5.90
N TYR A 285 16.13 -8.71 5.92
CA TYR A 285 15.31 -9.60 6.73
C TYR A 285 14.69 -10.73 5.92
N MET A 286 14.99 -10.83 4.61
CA MET A 286 14.52 -11.93 3.78
C MET A 286 15.06 -13.25 4.32
N VAL A 287 14.14 -14.13 4.72
CA VAL A 287 14.48 -15.49 5.11
C VAL A 287 14.92 -16.24 3.87
N ARG A 288 16.15 -16.73 3.90
CA ARG A 288 16.74 -17.62 2.88
C ARG A 288 17.36 -18.80 3.61
N ARG A 289 17.04 -20.02 3.18
CA ARG A 289 17.71 -21.21 3.72
C ARG A 289 18.98 -21.52 2.92
N PRO A 290 20.00 -22.14 3.54
CA PRO A 290 21.25 -22.45 2.85
C PRO A 290 21.08 -23.44 1.69
N ASP A 291 20.05 -24.29 1.73
CA ASP A 291 19.80 -25.34 0.73
C ASP A 291 18.38 -25.19 0.15
N GLU A 292 18.15 -24.11 -0.59
CA GLU A 292 16.91 -23.88 -1.34
C GLU A 292 17.02 -24.50 -2.74
N VAL A 293 16.00 -25.27 -3.12
CA VAL A 293 15.88 -25.93 -4.43
C VAL A 293 14.71 -25.32 -5.18
N PHE A 294 14.96 -24.62 -6.28
CA PHE A 294 13.95 -24.07 -7.18
C PHE A 294 13.52 -25.12 -8.20
N LEU A 295 12.27 -25.54 -8.08
CA LEU A 295 11.64 -26.44 -9.03
C LEU A 295 11.34 -25.72 -10.35
N ASP A 296 11.29 -26.51 -11.42
CA ASP A 296 10.96 -26.08 -12.78
C ASP A 296 9.46 -26.14 -13.06
N ASP A 297 9.01 -25.45 -14.11
CA ASP A 297 7.60 -25.37 -14.48
C ASP A 297 7.00 -26.76 -14.79
N SER A 298 7.81 -27.69 -15.27
CA SER A 298 7.45 -29.10 -15.52
C SER A 298 6.91 -29.85 -14.29
N THR A 299 7.12 -29.34 -13.08
CA THR A 299 6.56 -29.88 -11.84
C THR A 299 5.11 -29.44 -11.58
N GLU A 300 4.60 -28.47 -12.34
CA GLU A 300 3.25 -27.93 -12.23
C GLU A 300 2.25 -28.66 -13.13
N ALA A 301 1.00 -28.79 -12.65
CA ALA A 301 -0.04 -29.53 -13.36
C ALA A 301 -0.66 -28.76 -14.55
N ASP A 302 -0.44 -27.46 -14.64
CA ASP A 302 -1.06 -26.56 -15.62
C ASP A 302 -0.18 -26.30 -16.87
N VAL A 303 0.89 -27.07 -17.06
CA VAL A 303 1.76 -27.00 -18.24
C VAL A 303 1.07 -27.61 -19.47
N LYS A 304 1.39 -27.09 -20.66
CA LYS A 304 0.77 -27.47 -21.95
C LYS A 304 0.85 -28.96 -22.28
N CYS A 305 1.83 -29.69 -21.74
CA CYS A 305 1.98 -31.14 -21.85
C CYS A 305 2.56 -31.68 -20.54
N PRO A 306 1.73 -32.00 -19.53
CA PRO A 306 2.22 -32.39 -18.22
C PRO A 306 2.82 -33.80 -18.26
N GLU A 307 4.06 -33.94 -17.81
CA GLU A 307 4.69 -35.24 -17.59
C GLU A 307 4.40 -35.69 -16.15
N MET A 308 3.44 -36.60 -16.00
CA MET A 308 2.93 -37.00 -14.67
C MET A 308 4.01 -37.54 -13.73
N GLY A 309 5.08 -38.13 -14.26
CA GLY A 309 6.22 -38.60 -13.47
C GLY A 309 7.01 -37.46 -12.81
N ILE A 310 7.27 -36.37 -13.54
CA ILE A 310 7.97 -35.18 -13.02
C ILE A 310 7.12 -34.48 -11.96
N ILE A 311 5.82 -34.33 -12.20
CA ILE A 311 4.87 -33.76 -11.23
C ILE A 311 4.86 -34.58 -9.94
N GLU A 312 4.81 -35.91 -10.05
CA GLU A 312 4.85 -36.79 -8.88
C GLU A 312 6.19 -36.69 -8.14
N MET A 313 7.32 -36.58 -8.85
CA MET A 313 8.62 -36.33 -8.23
C MET A 313 8.67 -34.97 -7.51
N GLY A 314 8.13 -33.91 -8.10
CA GLY A 314 7.98 -32.61 -7.43
C GLY A 314 7.15 -32.70 -6.14
N ARG A 315 6.06 -33.47 -6.17
CA ARG A 315 5.23 -33.77 -4.98
C ARG A 315 6.03 -34.57 -3.94
N LEU A 316 6.83 -35.55 -4.35
CA LEU A 316 7.64 -36.35 -3.43
C LEU A 316 8.77 -35.53 -2.79
N LEU A 317 9.46 -34.70 -3.56
CA LEU A 317 10.47 -33.76 -3.05
C LEU A 317 9.89 -32.79 -2.02
N SER A 318 8.67 -32.29 -2.27
CA SER A 318 8.00 -31.32 -1.39
C SER A 318 7.32 -31.97 -0.17
N ALA A 319 6.68 -33.12 -0.35
CA ALA A 319 5.78 -33.74 0.65
C ALA A 319 5.82 -35.29 0.77
N GLY A 320 6.65 -36.00 -0.01
CA GLY A 320 6.80 -37.47 0.04
C GLY A 320 7.42 -38.07 1.32
N GLN A 321 6.79 -39.08 1.90
CA GLN A 321 7.30 -39.81 3.08
C GLN A 321 8.07 -41.07 2.67
N VAL A 322 8.72 -41.74 3.62
CA VAL A 322 9.49 -42.99 3.36
C VAL A 322 8.66 -44.04 2.62
N ALA A 323 7.38 -44.16 2.97
CA ALA A 323 6.46 -45.12 2.34
C ALA A 323 6.19 -44.82 0.86
N ASP A 324 6.22 -43.54 0.48
CA ASP A 324 5.83 -43.07 -0.85
C ASP A 324 7.04 -42.75 -1.74
N PHE A 325 8.25 -42.71 -1.15
CA PHE A 325 9.49 -42.37 -1.85
C PHE A 325 10.47 -43.56 -1.79
N PRO A 326 10.37 -44.55 -2.71
CA PRO A 326 11.22 -45.74 -2.71
C PRO A 326 12.66 -45.43 -3.10
N GLU A 327 13.60 -46.33 -2.76
CA GLU A 327 15.00 -46.21 -3.14
C GLU A 327 15.20 -46.43 -4.65
N PHE A 328 16.03 -45.61 -5.27
CA PHE A 328 16.34 -45.72 -6.68
C PHE A 328 17.32 -46.87 -6.94
N SER A 329 17.13 -47.54 -8.09
CA SER A 329 18.00 -48.62 -8.54
C SER A 329 18.09 -48.61 -10.07
N VAL A 330 18.88 -49.53 -10.64
CA VAL A 330 18.91 -49.79 -12.09
C VAL A 330 17.53 -50.05 -12.70
N ARG A 331 16.53 -50.46 -11.90
CA ARG A 331 15.15 -50.70 -12.36
C ARG A 331 14.30 -49.42 -12.40
N SER A 332 14.72 -48.37 -11.70
CA SER A 332 14.00 -47.10 -11.53
C SER A 332 14.50 -46.02 -12.49
N ARG A 333 14.85 -46.43 -13.72
CA ARG A 333 15.50 -45.54 -14.70
C ARG A 333 14.63 -44.31 -15.00
N GLN A 334 13.33 -44.53 -15.25
CA GLN A 334 12.43 -43.44 -15.61
C GLN A 334 12.24 -42.47 -14.43
N GLU A 335 12.08 -42.99 -13.22
CA GLU A 335 11.88 -42.17 -12.02
C GLU A 335 13.11 -41.33 -11.69
N MET A 336 14.33 -41.82 -11.95
CA MET A 336 15.55 -40.99 -11.81
C MET A 336 15.65 -39.93 -12.90
N ILE A 337 15.18 -40.22 -14.12
CA ILE A 337 15.09 -39.21 -15.20
C ILE A 337 14.06 -38.14 -14.80
N ASP A 338 12.89 -38.55 -14.32
CA ASP A 338 11.83 -37.65 -13.87
C ASP A 338 12.32 -36.77 -12.71
N LEU A 339 13.05 -37.36 -11.74
CA LEU A 339 13.70 -36.63 -10.65
C LEU A 339 14.63 -35.54 -11.17
N ALA A 340 15.51 -35.89 -12.12
CA ALA A 340 16.45 -34.94 -12.71
C ALA A 340 15.75 -33.80 -13.47
N HIS A 341 14.58 -34.06 -14.06
CA HIS A 341 13.80 -33.07 -14.80
C HIS A 341 12.85 -32.24 -13.92
N THR A 342 12.82 -32.45 -12.59
CA THR A 342 12.10 -31.53 -11.67
C THR A 342 12.71 -30.13 -11.60
N VAL A 343 13.89 -29.94 -12.22
CA VAL A 343 14.63 -28.69 -12.24
C VAL A 343 15.16 -28.43 -13.66
N ASN A 344 15.58 -27.19 -13.94
CA ASN A 344 16.18 -26.82 -15.22
C ASN A 344 17.58 -26.22 -15.06
N GLY A 345 18.61 -27.06 -15.20
CA GLY A 345 20.01 -26.65 -15.05
C GLY A 345 20.50 -25.64 -16.09
N TYR A 346 19.89 -25.58 -17.29
CA TYR A 346 20.27 -24.60 -18.33
C TYR A 346 19.98 -23.16 -17.90
N ALA A 347 18.94 -22.95 -17.09
CA ALA A 347 18.53 -21.62 -16.67
C ALA A 347 19.42 -21.05 -15.53
N ARG A 348 20.25 -21.89 -14.88
CA ARG A 348 21.01 -21.52 -13.68
C ARG A 348 22.52 -21.48 -13.86
N HIS A 349 23.09 -22.32 -14.71
CA HIS A 349 24.54 -22.44 -14.85
C HIS A 349 24.99 -22.23 -16.29
N ASP A 350 26.07 -21.45 -16.45
CA ASP A 350 26.80 -21.42 -17.71
C ASP A 350 27.46 -22.78 -17.94
N TYR A 351 27.19 -23.41 -19.09
CA TYR A 351 27.78 -24.68 -19.46
C TYR A 351 29.31 -24.54 -19.52
N GLY A 352 30.05 -25.34 -18.74
CA GLY A 352 31.52 -25.28 -18.70
C GLY A 352 32.11 -25.54 -17.31
N PRO A 353 32.86 -24.60 -16.70
CA PRO A 353 33.66 -24.86 -15.49
C PRO A 353 32.86 -25.44 -14.31
N TRP A 354 31.65 -24.91 -14.06
CA TRP A 354 30.81 -25.40 -12.97
C TRP A 354 30.38 -26.86 -13.21
N PHE A 355 29.97 -27.21 -14.42
CA PHE A 355 29.52 -28.57 -14.76
C PHE A 355 30.65 -29.59 -14.58
N GLU A 356 31.86 -29.26 -15.06
CA GLU A 356 33.03 -30.12 -14.89
C GLU A 356 33.41 -30.31 -13.41
N GLU A 357 33.31 -29.25 -12.60
CA GLU A 357 33.54 -29.33 -11.17
C GLU A 357 32.50 -30.19 -10.45
N ALA A 358 31.21 -29.97 -10.74
CA ALA A 358 30.09 -30.73 -10.18
C ALA A 358 30.21 -32.22 -10.55
N ARG A 359 30.47 -32.52 -11.83
CA ARG A 359 30.72 -33.87 -12.35
C ARG A 359 31.90 -34.53 -11.64
N ALA A 360 33.03 -33.83 -11.51
CA ALA A 360 34.23 -34.36 -10.84
C ALA A 360 34.03 -34.61 -9.33
N LYS A 361 33.20 -33.81 -8.65
CA LYS A 361 32.82 -34.05 -7.24
C LYS A 361 31.84 -35.22 -7.13
N GLY A 362 30.79 -35.21 -7.94
CA GLY A 362 29.73 -36.22 -7.95
C GLY A 362 30.23 -37.62 -8.27
N GLN A 363 30.99 -37.79 -9.36
CA GLN A 363 31.53 -39.10 -9.77
C GLN A 363 32.57 -39.67 -8.78
N ARG A 364 33.18 -38.82 -7.95
CA ARG A 364 34.08 -39.25 -6.86
C ARG A 364 33.35 -39.52 -5.54
N GLY A 365 32.02 -39.47 -5.52
CA GLY A 365 31.20 -39.69 -4.33
C GLY A 365 31.24 -38.54 -3.32
N ARG A 366 31.71 -37.35 -3.71
CA ARG A 366 31.82 -36.17 -2.84
C ARG A 366 30.55 -35.31 -2.86
N LEU A 367 29.39 -35.96 -2.82
CA LEU A 367 28.08 -35.31 -2.94
C LEU A 367 27.77 -34.34 -1.78
N GLY A 368 28.35 -34.56 -0.59
CA GLY A 368 28.21 -33.65 0.54
C GLY A 368 28.86 -32.27 0.34
N GLU A 369 29.71 -32.11 -0.67
CA GLU A 369 30.29 -30.82 -1.07
C GLU A 369 29.37 -30.02 -2.02
N LEU A 370 28.24 -30.60 -2.44
CA LEU A 370 27.27 -30.00 -3.37
C LEU A 370 25.95 -29.71 -2.65
N SER A 371 25.34 -28.57 -2.98
CA SER A 371 23.96 -28.29 -2.55
C SER A 371 22.99 -29.29 -3.19
N THR A 372 21.79 -29.40 -2.64
CA THR A 372 20.79 -30.31 -3.23
C THR A 372 20.38 -29.82 -4.63
N GLN A 373 20.35 -28.50 -4.84
CA GLN A 373 20.14 -27.90 -6.16
C GLN A 373 21.25 -28.29 -7.14
N ASP A 374 22.53 -28.18 -6.75
CA ASP A 374 23.65 -28.50 -7.64
C ASP A 374 23.63 -29.97 -8.09
N ILE A 375 23.25 -30.89 -7.20
CA ILE A 375 23.13 -32.32 -7.55
C ILE A 375 22.02 -32.52 -8.58
N LEU A 376 20.84 -31.93 -8.37
CA LEU A 376 19.72 -32.02 -9.32
C LEU A 376 20.08 -31.40 -10.67
N ASP A 377 20.74 -30.25 -10.69
CA ASP A 377 21.17 -29.55 -11.90
C ASP A 377 22.19 -30.36 -12.68
N TRP A 378 23.14 -30.98 -11.98
CA TRP A 378 24.10 -31.86 -12.59
C TRP A 378 23.40 -33.09 -13.21
N LEU A 379 22.53 -33.77 -12.47
CA LEU A 379 21.75 -34.91 -13.00
C LEU A 379 20.92 -34.51 -14.22
N PHE A 380 20.29 -33.33 -14.20
CA PHE A 380 19.56 -32.78 -15.33
C PHE A 380 20.46 -32.68 -16.57
N LEU A 381 21.63 -32.05 -16.45
CA LEU A 381 22.54 -31.85 -17.58
C LEU A 381 23.10 -33.17 -18.12
N GLU A 382 23.36 -34.16 -17.25
CA GLU A 382 23.76 -35.51 -17.65
C GLU A 382 22.65 -36.21 -18.46
N CYS A 383 21.40 -36.17 -17.98
CA CYS A 383 20.25 -36.68 -18.73
C CYS A 383 20.11 -36.00 -20.10
N ARG A 384 20.30 -34.68 -20.16
CA ARG A 384 20.27 -33.92 -21.41
C ARG A 384 21.40 -34.31 -22.34
N SER A 385 22.62 -34.51 -21.84
CA SER A 385 23.77 -34.94 -22.62
C SER A 385 23.54 -36.33 -23.22
N ASP A 386 23.06 -37.29 -22.42
CA ASP A 386 22.76 -38.65 -22.89
C ASP A 386 21.66 -38.66 -23.97
N ARG A 387 20.62 -37.82 -23.83
CA ARG A 387 19.59 -37.65 -24.87
C ARG A 387 20.17 -37.15 -26.21
N HIS A 388 21.31 -36.47 -26.20
CA HIS A 388 21.97 -35.90 -27.38
C HIS A 388 23.21 -36.69 -27.83
N GLY A 389 23.19 -38.03 -27.71
CA GLY A 389 24.20 -38.90 -28.30
C GLY A 389 24.71 -40.03 -27.42
N GLY A 390 24.13 -40.21 -26.23
CA GLY A 390 24.38 -41.35 -25.36
C GLY A 390 23.55 -42.58 -25.72
N ASP A 391 23.89 -43.70 -25.09
CA ASP A 391 23.25 -45.01 -25.25
C ASP A 391 22.35 -45.39 -24.05
N GLY A 392 22.20 -44.49 -23.07
CA GLY A 392 21.46 -44.71 -21.84
C GLY A 392 22.17 -45.60 -20.81
N SER A 393 23.46 -45.91 -21.00
CA SER A 393 24.26 -46.65 -20.01
C SER A 393 24.47 -45.86 -18.72
N ILE A 394 24.47 -44.53 -18.80
CA ILE A 394 24.68 -43.61 -17.66
C ILE A 394 23.72 -43.85 -16.50
N TYR A 395 22.46 -44.21 -16.79
CA TYR A 395 21.44 -44.46 -15.76
C TYR A 395 21.68 -45.76 -14.98
N SER A 396 22.59 -46.61 -15.46
CA SER A 396 23.03 -47.82 -14.75
C SER A 396 24.34 -47.59 -13.98
N GLU A 397 24.97 -46.42 -14.13
CA GLU A 397 26.21 -46.11 -13.44
C GLU A 397 25.94 -45.88 -11.95
N ARG A 398 26.88 -46.40 -11.14
CA ARG A 398 26.77 -46.39 -9.68
C ARG A 398 26.61 -44.98 -9.11
N TRP A 399 27.37 -44.02 -9.63
CA TRP A 399 27.34 -42.64 -9.13
C TRP A 399 25.99 -41.96 -9.41
N PHE A 400 25.30 -42.30 -10.50
CA PHE A 400 24.01 -41.69 -10.88
C PHE A 400 22.91 -42.15 -9.92
N ILE A 401 22.92 -43.45 -9.60
CA ILE A 401 22.03 -44.04 -8.59
C ILE A 401 22.34 -43.50 -7.20
N GLU A 402 23.62 -43.39 -6.83
CA GLU A 402 24.04 -42.83 -5.54
C GLU A 402 23.63 -41.36 -5.39
N ALA A 403 23.77 -40.54 -6.44
CA ALA A 403 23.34 -39.15 -6.44
C ALA A 403 21.81 -38.99 -6.31
N SER A 404 21.04 -39.82 -7.02
CA SER A 404 19.57 -39.83 -6.91
C SER A 404 19.11 -40.23 -5.50
N ASN A 405 19.74 -41.25 -4.92
CA ASN A 405 19.45 -41.69 -3.56
C ASN A 405 19.93 -40.71 -2.47
N GLU A 406 20.98 -39.92 -2.75
CA GLU A 406 21.42 -38.85 -1.86
C GLU A 406 20.36 -37.74 -1.74
N ILE A 407 19.74 -37.32 -2.85
CA ILE A 407 18.63 -36.35 -2.83
C ILE A 407 17.47 -36.91 -1.99
N ARG A 408 17.07 -38.15 -2.27
CA ARG A 408 16.04 -38.86 -1.50
C ARG A 408 16.37 -38.89 0.00
N ARG A 409 17.62 -39.22 0.36
CA ARG A 409 18.08 -39.26 1.76
C ARG A 409 17.92 -37.90 2.43
N ARG A 410 18.38 -36.81 1.79
CA ARG A 410 18.26 -35.43 2.33
C ARG A 410 16.80 -35.03 2.54
N VAL A 411 15.92 -35.38 1.59
CA VAL A 411 14.47 -35.14 1.70
C VAL A 411 13.89 -35.87 2.91
N LEU A 412 14.15 -37.17 3.05
CA LEU A 412 13.59 -37.97 4.15
C LEU A 412 14.15 -37.56 5.51
N GLU A 413 15.44 -37.23 5.59
CA GLU A 413 16.08 -36.74 6.79
C GLU A 413 15.51 -35.39 7.24
N SER A 414 15.20 -34.48 6.30
CA SER A 414 14.62 -33.15 6.60
C SER A 414 13.29 -33.18 7.34
N ARG A 415 12.62 -34.34 7.36
CA ARG A 415 11.26 -34.53 7.87
C ARG A 415 11.21 -35.40 9.12
N ARG A 416 12.37 -35.76 9.68
CA ARG A 416 12.41 -36.46 10.96
C ARG A 416 11.85 -35.55 12.05
N GLY A 417 10.99 -36.13 12.91
CA GLY A 417 10.34 -35.39 13.99
C GLY A 417 11.26 -34.97 15.14
N ASP A 418 12.51 -35.46 15.17
CA ASP A 418 13.50 -35.24 16.22
C ASP A 418 14.59 -34.22 15.85
N LEU A 419 14.41 -33.45 14.78
CA LEU A 419 15.38 -32.43 14.37
C LEU A 419 15.36 -31.20 15.28
N SER A 420 16.55 -30.71 15.62
CA SER A 420 16.73 -29.38 16.21
C SER A 420 16.41 -28.27 15.20
N GLN A 421 16.15 -27.05 15.69
CA GLN A 421 15.91 -25.88 14.83
C GLN A 421 17.08 -25.59 13.89
N GLU A 422 18.33 -25.76 14.34
CA GLU A 422 19.50 -25.59 13.48
C GLU A 422 19.54 -26.61 12.33
N GLN A 423 19.17 -27.87 12.61
CA GLN A 423 19.08 -28.90 11.58
C GLN A 423 17.94 -28.63 10.59
N LEU A 424 16.78 -28.17 11.07
CA LEU A 424 15.66 -27.77 10.21
C LEU A 424 16.00 -26.61 9.27
N LEU A 425 16.82 -25.67 9.74
CA LEU A 425 17.26 -24.53 8.93
C LEU A 425 18.24 -24.92 7.82
N ARG A 426 19.08 -25.96 8.05
CA ARG A 426 20.05 -26.47 7.07
C ARG A 426 19.46 -27.53 6.13
N ALA A 427 18.28 -28.04 6.44
CA ALA A 427 17.61 -29.04 5.62
C ALA A 427 17.14 -28.46 4.27
N PRO A 428 17.12 -29.27 3.20
CA PRO A 428 16.67 -28.80 1.89
C PRO A 428 15.23 -28.31 1.95
N VAL A 429 14.95 -27.21 1.25
CA VAL A 429 13.59 -26.73 1.01
C VAL A 429 13.35 -26.58 -0.47
N PHE A 430 12.31 -27.25 -0.94
CA PHE A 430 11.88 -27.22 -2.33
C PHE A 430 10.87 -26.09 -2.50
N ILE A 431 11.26 -25.10 -3.30
CA ILE A 431 10.47 -23.93 -3.64
C ILE A 431 9.70 -24.28 -4.91
N PRO A 432 8.35 -24.30 -4.86
CA PRO A 432 7.53 -24.51 -6.05
C PRO A 432 7.83 -23.49 -7.14
N TYR A 433 7.65 -23.90 -8.40
CA TYR A 433 7.89 -23.00 -9.50
C TYR A 433 6.94 -21.79 -9.43
N ARG A 434 7.49 -20.61 -9.66
CA ARG A 434 6.71 -19.37 -9.66
C ARG A 434 6.88 -18.65 -10.98
N LYS A 435 5.80 -18.61 -11.77
CA LYS A 435 5.75 -17.92 -13.07
C LYS A 435 6.19 -16.46 -12.92
N LEU A 436 7.16 -16.06 -13.74
CA LEU A 436 7.59 -14.67 -13.85
C LEU A 436 6.43 -13.80 -14.35
N LYS A 437 6.13 -12.71 -13.64
CA LYS A 437 5.02 -11.82 -13.98
C LYS A 437 5.51 -10.48 -14.49
N ASP A 438 4.71 -9.86 -15.34
CA ASP A 438 4.79 -8.42 -15.59
C ASP A 438 4.77 -7.69 -14.24
N PRO A 439 5.81 -6.89 -13.92
CA PRO A 439 5.85 -6.14 -12.67
C PRO A 439 4.61 -5.29 -12.43
N ARG A 440 3.93 -4.80 -13.47
CA ARG A 440 2.69 -3.99 -13.37
C ARG A 440 1.50 -4.78 -12.83
N GLU A 441 1.57 -6.11 -12.84
CA GLU A 441 0.53 -6.98 -12.30
C GLU A 441 0.77 -7.40 -10.84
N ILE A 442 1.95 -7.09 -10.29
CA ILE A 442 2.29 -7.41 -8.90
C ILE A 442 1.70 -6.33 -7.98
N ARG A 443 0.64 -6.66 -7.26
CA ARG A 443 -0.07 -5.70 -6.38
C ARG A 443 0.29 -5.93 -4.91
N LEU A 444 0.68 -4.86 -4.23
CA LEU A 444 0.83 -4.81 -2.79
C LEU A 444 -0.37 -4.05 -2.20
N LEU A 445 -1.05 -4.68 -1.25
CA LEU A 445 -2.15 -4.09 -0.50
C LEU A 445 -1.72 -3.87 0.95
N ASP A 446 -1.75 -2.62 1.39
CA ASP A 446 -1.68 -2.25 2.80
C ASP A 446 -3.12 -1.98 3.29
N PRO A 447 -3.74 -2.91 4.05
CA PRO A 447 -5.15 -2.82 4.43
C PRO A 447 -5.44 -1.81 5.55
N ALA A 448 -4.39 -1.25 6.19
CA ALA A 448 -4.50 -0.25 7.24
C ALA A 448 -3.32 0.73 7.10
N CYS A 449 -3.34 1.48 6.00
CA CYS A 449 -2.13 2.06 5.46
C CYS A 449 -1.58 3.24 6.26
N GLY A 450 -2.40 3.96 7.02
CA GLY A 450 -1.94 5.11 7.81
C GLY A 450 -1.18 6.12 6.94
N SER A 451 0.12 6.31 7.21
CA SER A 451 1.02 7.16 6.41
C SER A 451 1.79 6.43 5.31
N MET A 452 1.43 5.17 5.02
CA MET A 452 1.98 4.29 3.98
C MET A 452 3.42 3.80 4.22
N HIS A 453 3.80 3.44 5.46
CA HIS A 453 5.17 2.95 5.71
C HIS A 453 5.53 1.69 4.91
N PHE A 454 4.62 0.73 4.82
CA PHE A 454 4.85 -0.47 4.00
C PHE A 454 4.97 -0.13 2.53
N GLY A 455 4.08 0.73 2.01
CA GLY A 455 4.15 1.16 0.61
C GLY A 455 5.43 1.94 0.28
N LEU A 456 5.95 2.77 1.20
CA LEU A 456 7.21 3.48 0.99
C LEU A 456 8.41 2.53 0.85
N TYR A 457 8.49 1.49 1.68
CA TYR A 457 9.55 0.50 1.55
C TYR A 457 9.35 -0.40 0.32
N ALA A 458 8.11 -0.80 0.05
CA ALA A 458 7.75 -1.56 -1.14
C ALA A 458 8.09 -0.80 -2.43
N PHE A 459 7.92 0.52 -2.46
CA PHE A 459 8.30 1.38 -3.58
C PHE A 459 9.78 1.19 -3.94
N ASP A 460 10.66 1.15 -2.93
CA ASP A 460 12.09 0.94 -3.15
C ASP A 460 12.36 -0.45 -3.73
N LEU A 461 11.68 -1.49 -3.23
CA LEU A 461 11.82 -2.85 -3.78
C LEU A 461 11.30 -2.94 -5.22
N PHE A 462 10.15 -2.33 -5.51
CA PHE A 462 9.60 -2.30 -6.86
C PHE A 462 10.52 -1.58 -7.84
N THR A 463 11.23 -0.53 -7.41
CA THR A 463 12.21 0.14 -8.26
C THR A 463 13.27 -0.85 -8.76
N VAL A 464 13.75 -1.74 -7.90
CA VAL A 464 14.67 -2.84 -8.27
C VAL A 464 13.96 -3.88 -9.14
N THR A 465 12.74 -4.28 -8.79
CA THR A 465 11.94 -5.23 -9.59
C THR A 465 11.78 -4.77 -11.04
N TYR A 466 11.39 -3.51 -11.28
CA TYR A 466 11.25 -2.97 -12.63
C TYR A 466 12.59 -2.90 -13.37
N ASP A 467 13.67 -2.53 -12.68
CA ASP A 467 15.01 -2.47 -13.26
C ASP A 467 15.50 -3.87 -13.70
N GLU A 468 15.29 -4.90 -12.88
CA GLU A 468 15.61 -6.29 -13.22
C GLU A 468 14.69 -6.84 -14.31
N ALA A 469 13.40 -6.52 -14.27
CA ALA A 469 12.47 -6.91 -15.31
C ALA A 469 12.89 -6.35 -16.68
N TRP A 470 13.38 -5.10 -16.74
CA TRP A 470 13.95 -4.54 -17.96
C TRP A 470 15.13 -5.37 -18.48
N GLU A 471 16.03 -5.79 -17.59
CA GLU A 471 17.19 -6.61 -17.93
C GLU A 471 16.77 -7.99 -18.45
N ILE A 472 15.76 -8.62 -17.84
CA ILE A 472 15.21 -9.89 -18.31
C ILE A 472 14.56 -9.71 -19.69
N ALA A 473 13.77 -8.66 -19.88
CA ALA A 473 13.08 -8.37 -21.15
C ALA A 473 14.05 -8.13 -22.32
N HIS A 474 15.23 -7.57 -22.05
CA HIS A 474 16.28 -7.32 -23.05
C HIS A 474 17.41 -8.37 -23.03
N GLY A 475 17.27 -9.40 -22.22
CA GLY A 475 18.25 -10.46 -22.06
C GLY A 475 18.15 -11.58 -23.10
N THR A 476 18.92 -12.64 -22.88
CA THR A 476 18.99 -13.82 -23.76
C THR A 476 18.07 -14.96 -23.35
N ASP A 477 17.34 -14.83 -22.24
CA ASP A 477 16.42 -15.87 -21.73
C ASP A 477 15.09 -15.85 -22.50
N ASP A 478 15.08 -16.53 -23.66
CA ASP A 478 13.89 -16.61 -24.53
C ASP A 478 12.69 -17.30 -23.85
N ALA A 479 12.94 -18.21 -22.92
CA ALA A 479 11.88 -18.86 -22.15
C ALA A 479 11.20 -17.86 -21.21
N ALA A 480 11.97 -17.07 -20.45
CA ALA A 480 11.43 -16.02 -19.58
C ALA A 480 10.66 -14.96 -20.39
N LYS A 481 11.20 -14.52 -21.53
CA LYS A 481 10.58 -13.50 -22.40
C LYS A 481 9.27 -13.96 -23.04
N SER A 482 9.17 -15.25 -23.38
CA SER A 482 7.98 -15.81 -24.03
C SER A 482 6.92 -16.32 -23.05
N ALA A 483 7.19 -16.29 -21.74
CA ALA A 483 6.23 -16.65 -20.71
C ALA A 483 4.97 -15.78 -20.82
N GLU A 484 3.78 -16.40 -20.83
CA GLU A 484 2.48 -15.74 -21.04
C GLU A 484 2.27 -14.55 -20.08
N THR A 485 2.69 -14.72 -18.83
CA THR A 485 2.55 -13.70 -17.77
C THR A 485 3.59 -12.58 -17.83
N PHE A 486 4.62 -12.68 -18.67
CA PHE A 486 5.71 -11.69 -18.78
C PHE A 486 5.87 -11.09 -20.18
N ALA A 487 5.46 -11.80 -21.24
CA ALA A 487 5.49 -11.31 -22.62
C ALA A 487 4.78 -9.94 -22.83
N PRO A 488 3.68 -9.61 -22.11
CA PRO A 488 3.11 -8.26 -22.15
C PRO A 488 4.07 -7.17 -21.66
N PHE A 489 4.91 -7.48 -20.67
CA PHE A 489 5.93 -6.57 -20.18
C PHE A 489 7.05 -6.39 -21.21
N VAL A 490 7.48 -7.45 -21.89
CA VAL A 490 8.51 -7.36 -22.95
C VAL A 490 8.05 -6.41 -24.05
N THR A 491 6.80 -6.55 -24.48
CA THR A 491 6.20 -5.66 -25.50
C THR A 491 6.13 -4.21 -25.01
N PHE A 492 5.75 -4.02 -23.75
CA PHE A 492 5.70 -2.70 -23.12
C PHE A 492 7.10 -2.06 -22.99
N ALA A 493 8.10 -2.80 -22.51
CA ALA A 493 9.47 -2.33 -22.36
C ALA A 493 10.08 -1.93 -23.71
N ALA A 494 9.78 -2.67 -24.78
CA ALA A 494 10.22 -2.36 -26.14
C ALA A 494 9.61 -1.07 -26.71
N SER A 495 8.57 -0.49 -26.09
CA SER A 495 8.00 0.79 -26.50
C SER A 495 8.87 1.99 -26.10
N PHE A 496 9.84 1.80 -25.21
CA PHE A 496 10.76 2.83 -24.76
C PHE A 496 12.03 2.86 -25.63
N ALA A 497 12.55 4.06 -25.88
CA ALA A 497 13.76 4.23 -26.69
C ALA A 497 15.01 3.62 -26.04
N ASP A 498 15.12 3.75 -24.71
CA ASP A 498 16.23 3.23 -23.92
C ASP A 498 15.81 2.99 -22.46
N LYS A 499 16.74 2.39 -21.69
CA LYS A 499 16.55 2.10 -20.26
C LYS A 499 16.30 3.36 -19.43
N ALA A 500 16.90 4.49 -19.78
CA ALA A 500 16.74 5.74 -19.03
C ALA A 500 15.35 6.35 -19.21
N ALA A 501 14.79 6.27 -20.42
CA ALA A 501 13.41 6.66 -20.72
C ALA A 501 12.41 5.77 -19.96
N PHE A 502 12.66 4.46 -19.90
CA PHE A 502 11.84 3.54 -19.12
C PHE A 502 11.93 3.80 -17.60
N LEU A 503 13.13 3.89 -17.04
CA LEU A 503 13.33 4.12 -15.61
C LEU A 503 12.74 5.46 -15.14
N ARG A 504 12.59 6.44 -16.04
CA ARG A 504 11.87 7.69 -15.78
C ARG A 504 10.39 7.46 -15.48
N GLU A 505 9.75 6.48 -16.12
CA GLU A 505 8.34 6.15 -15.88
C GLU A 505 8.12 5.31 -14.62
N VAL A 506 9.14 4.58 -14.16
CA VAL A 506 9.01 3.59 -13.06
C VAL A 506 8.36 4.17 -11.80
N PRO A 507 8.76 5.34 -11.26
CA PRO A 507 8.08 5.92 -10.09
C PRO A 507 6.57 6.11 -10.26
N ARG A 508 6.12 6.53 -11.46
CA ARG A 508 4.70 6.66 -11.79
C ARG A 508 4.04 5.29 -11.86
N LEU A 509 4.64 4.33 -12.56
CA LEU A 509 4.11 2.97 -12.70
C LEU A 509 3.90 2.29 -11.34
N ILE A 510 4.84 2.48 -10.40
CA ILE A 510 4.73 1.90 -9.04
C ILE A 510 3.48 2.41 -8.32
N ILE A 511 3.22 3.71 -8.37
CA ILE A 511 2.06 4.31 -7.68
C ILE A 511 0.75 3.93 -8.38
N GLU A 512 0.74 3.92 -9.72
CA GLU A 512 -0.48 3.67 -10.51
C GLU A 512 -0.89 2.19 -10.55
N HIS A 513 0.07 1.25 -10.49
CA HIS A 513 -0.19 -0.17 -10.70
C HIS A 513 0.07 -1.07 -9.50
N ASN A 514 1.05 -0.74 -8.65
CA ASN A 514 1.58 -1.68 -7.67
C ASN A 514 1.03 -1.43 -6.27
N ILE A 515 1.12 -0.20 -5.76
CA ILE A 515 0.80 0.11 -4.37
C ILE A 515 -0.68 0.44 -4.21
N HIS A 516 -1.34 -0.29 -3.32
CA HIS A 516 -2.73 -0.13 -2.94
C HIS A 516 -2.82 0.05 -1.42
N GLY A 517 -3.66 0.99 -0.99
CA GLY A 517 -3.82 1.30 0.43
C GLY A 517 -5.29 1.49 0.79
N ILE A 518 -5.68 0.96 1.95
CA ILE A 518 -6.98 1.20 2.54
C ILE A 518 -6.78 1.78 3.94
N ASP A 519 -7.56 2.81 4.26
CA ASP A 519 -7.67 3.30 5.64
C ASP A 519 -9.12 3.69 5.93
N ILE A 520 -9.50 3.72 7.20
CA ILE A 520 -10.84 4.16 7.64
C ILE A 520 -10.89 5.67 7.91
N ASP A 521 -9.73 6.32 7.99
CA ASP A 521 -9.60 7.74 8.21
C ASP A 521 -9.25 8.46 6.89
N PRO A 522 -10.12 9.35 6.36
CA PRO A 522 -9.82 10.04 5.10
C PRO A 522 -8.55 10.90 5.21
N ARG A 523 -8.23 11.32 6.43
CA ARG A 523 -7.00 12.02 6.77
C ARG A 523 -5.75 11.17 6.56
N ALA A 524 -5.80 9.88 6.90
CA ALA A 524 -4.68 8.97 6.64
C ALA A 524 -4.46 8.80 5.13
N ALA A 525 -5.53 8.67 4.34
CA ALA A 525 -5.43 8.59 2.88
C ALA A 525 -4.73 9.81 2.26
N GLN A 526 -4.99 11.02 2.76
CA GLN A 526 -4.28 12.24 2.35
C GLN A 526 -2.76 12.14 2.59
N ILE A 527 -2.39 11.68 3.79
CA ILE A 527 -1.00 11.57 4.24
C ILE A 527 -0.26 10.48 3.47
N ALA A 528 -0.89 9.31 3.30
CA ALA A 528 -0.38 8.22 2.47
C ALA A 528 -0.14 8.67 1.02
N GLY A 529 -1.07 9.44 0.44
CA GLY A 529 -0.93 10.00 -0.91
C GLY A 529 0.28 10.91 -1.02
N LEU A 530 0.42 11.86 -0.10
CA LEU A 530 1.56 12.77 -0.07
C LEU A 530 2.88 12.04 0.12
N SER A 531 2.93 11.07 1.05
CA SER A 531 4.13 10.25 1.30
C SER A 531 4.60 9.54 0.03
N LEU A 532 3.69 8.88 -0.70
CA LEU A 532 4.02 8.19 -1.95
C LEU A 532 4.46 9.17 -3.04
N TRP A 533 3.75 10.28 -3.20
CA TRP A 533 4.12 11.30 -4.18
C TRP A 533 5.52 11.87 -3.89
N LEU A 534 5.82 12.23 -2.63
CA LEU A 534 7.14 12.69 -2.22
C LEU A 534 8.23 11.63 -2.46
N ARG A 535 7.91 10.36 -2.29
CA ARG A 535 8.84 9.25 -2.59
C ARG A 535 9.15 9.16 -4.09
N ALA A 536 8.17 9.31 -4.96
CA ALA A 536 8.39 9.38 -6.41
C ALA A 536 9.24 10.61 -6.79
N GLN A 537 8.94 11.79 -6.22
CA GLN A 537 9.73 13.01 -6.43
C GLN A 537 11.21 12.83 -6.03
N ARG A 538 11.44 12.16 -4.91
CA ARG A 538 12.80 11.79 -4.46
C ARG A 538 13.50 10.84 -5.42
N ALA A 539 12.81 9.81 -5.91
CA ALA A 539 13.36 8.86 -6.86
C ALA A 539 13.78 9.56 -8.18
N TRP A 540 12.92 10.43 -8.72
CA TRP A 540 13.26 11.24 -9.90
C TRP A 540 14.43 12.18 -9.65
N HIS A 541 14.49 12.83 -8.49
CA HIS A 541 15.60 13.70 -8.13
C HIS A 541 16.93 12.93 -8.07
N GLN A 542 16.95 11.75 -7.44
CA GLN A 542 18.13 10.88 -7.38
C GLN A 542 18.56 10.38 -8.76
N ALA A 543 17.61 10.16 -9.67
CA ALA A 543 17.86 9.82 -11.06
C ALA A 543 18.26 11.03 -11.94
N GLY A 544 18.33 12.25 -11.38
CA GLY A 544 18.68 13.47 -12.12
C GLY A 544 17.58 13.97 -13.07
N VAL A 545 16.34 13.52 -12.91
CA VAL A 545 15.21 13.93 -13.75
C VAL A 545 14.71 15.31 -13.30
N LYS A 546 14.77 16.27 -14.22
CA LYS A 546 14.30 17.65 -13.99
C LYS A 546 12.79 17.68 -13.76
N PRO A 547 12.27 18.58 -12.92
CA PRO A 547 10.83 18.67 -12.64
C PRO A 547 9.93 18.70 -13.89
N ALA A 548 10.30 19.46 -14.91
CA ALA A 548 9.54 19.57 -16.16
C ALA A 548 9.48 18.26 -16.99
N ASP A 549 10.42 17.34 -16.76
CA ASP A 549 10.51 16.06 -17.46
C ASP A 549 9.91 14.90 -16.64
N ARG A 550 9.39 15.17 -15.42
CA ARG A 550 8.81 14.14 -14.56
C ARG A 550 7.42 13.75 -15.07
N PRO A 551 7.15 12.46 -15.27
CA PRO A 551 5.82 11.99 -15.65
C PRO A 551 4.78 12.36 -14.59
N ARG A 552 3.61 12.82 -15.04
CA ARG A 552 2.47 13.14 -14.17
C ARG A 552 1.90 11.85 -13.57
N ILE A 553 1.59 11.86 -12.28
CA ILE A 553 0.91 10.74 -11.61
C ILE A 553 -0.59 10.97 -11.75
N THR A 554 -1.24 10.16 -12.56
CA THR A 554 -2.67 10.36 -12.88
C THR A 554 -3.61 9.60 -11.95
N ARG A 555 -3.05 8.65 -11.17
CA ARG A 555 -3.84 7.76 -10.33
C ARG A 555 -3.04 7.30 -9.12
N SER A 556 -3.71 7.29 -7.96
CA SER A 556 -3.27 6.58 -6.76
C SER A 556 -4.34 5.58 -6.34
N ASN A 557 -3.96 4.37 -5.93
CA ASN A 557 -4.91 3.35 -5.47
C ASN A 557 -5.11 3.39 -3.95
N LEU A 558 -5.30 4.60 -3.41
CA LEU A 558 -5.57 4.84 -2.00
C LEU A 558 -7.04 5.11 -1.80
N VAL A 559 -7.68 4.33 -0.95
CA VAL A 559 -9.12 4.41 -0.71
C VAL A 559 -9.38 4.60 0.77
N CYS A 560 -10.23 5.58 1.10
CA CYS A 560 -10.82 5.64 2.42
C CYS A 560 -12.04 4.72 2.45
N ALA A 561 -12.00 3.67 3.26
CA ALA A 561 -13.13 2.81 3.55
C ALA A 561 -14.02 3.48 4.61
N GLU A 562 -14.62 4.63 4.27
CA GLU A 562 -15.73 5.15 5.07
C GLU A 562 -16.93 4.23 4.85
N PRO A 563 -17.64 3.78 5.91
CA PRO A 563 -18.93 3.14 5.71
C PRO A 563 -19.84 4.17 5.06
N MET A 564 -20.45 3.84 3.93
CA MET A 564 -21.64 4.59 3.54
C MET A 564 -22.72 4.24 4.55
N PRO A 565 -23.27 5.18 5.35
CA PRO A 565 -24.59 4.95 5.91
C PRO A 565 -25.48 4.77 4.69
N GLY A 566 -25.89 3.53 4.41
CA GLY A 566 -26.85 3.33 3.35
C GLY A 566 -28.10 4.15 3.68
N GLU A 567 -28.79 4.65 2.66
CA GLU A 567 -30.08 5.29 2.86
C GLU A 567 -31.16 4.21 2.88
N LYS A 568 -31.94 4.14 3.98
CA LYS A 568 -33.00 3.12 4.11
C LYS A 568 -34.07 3.31 3.04
N GLU A 569 -34.27 4.55 2.61
CA GLU A 569 -35.15 4.92 1.51
C GLU A 569 -34.64 4.38 0.17
N LEU A 570 -33.36 4.55 -0.16
CA LEU A 570 -32.78 3.95 -1.38
C LEU A 570 -32.85 2.44 -1.35
N LEU A 571 -32.64 1.82 -0.18
CA LEU A 571 -32.81 0.38 -0.03
C LEU A 571 -34.25 -0.05 -0.31
N ARG A 572 -35.23 0.65 0.25
CA ARG A 572 -36.65 0.38 0.01
C ARG A 572 -37.03 0.59 -1.45
N GLU A 573 -36.62 1.70 -2.06
CA GLU A 573 -36.85 1.99 -3.48
C GLU A 573 -36.22 0.91 -4.36
N PHE A 574 -35.00 0.49 -4.06
CA PHE A 574 -34.33 -0.61 -4.75
C PHE A 574 -35.15 -1.89 -4.65
N VAL A 575 -35.66 -2.24 -3.46
CA VAL A 575 -36.48 -3.44 -3.30
C VAL A 575 -37.79 -3.34 -4.08
N GLU A 576 -38.46 -2.18 -4.02
CA GLU A 576 -39.72 -1.95 -4.72
C GLU A 576 -39.56 -2.00 -6.25
N GLN A 577 -38.46 -1.46 -6.79
CA GLN A 577 -38.20 -1.40 -8.23
C GLN A 577 -37.72 -2.73 -8.80
N GLN A 578 -36.85 -3.44 -8.09
CA GLN A 578 -36.16 -4.62 -8.63
C GLN A 578 -36.89 -5.93 -8.39
N PHE A 579 -37.77 -6.00 -7.38
CA PHE A 579 -38.44 -7.25 -7.01
C PHE A 579 -39.98 -7.21 -7.19
N PRO A 580 -40.59 -8.28 -7.73
CA PRO A 580 -42.04 -8.42 -7.84
C PRO A 580 -42.74 -8.35 -6.47
N ALA A 581 -43.97 -7.84 -6.43
CA ALA A 581 -44.71 -7.61 -5.17
C ALA A 581 -44.82 -8.83 -4.24
N GLY A 582 -44.90 -10.05 -4.80
CA GLY A 582 -44.95 -11.29 -4.01
C GLY A 582 -43.61 -11.70 -3.38
N GLU A 583 -42.49 -11.19 -3.88
CA GLU A 583 -41.14 -11.53 -3.44
C GLU A 583 -40.53 -10.46 -2.52
N ARG A 584 -41.03 -9.21 -2.61
CA ARG A 584 -40.55 -8.05 -1.82
C ARG A 584 -40.40 -8.35 -0.32
N PRO A 585 -41.36 -8.98 0.40
CA PRO A 585 -41.22 -9.18 1.85
C PRO A 585 -40.00 -10.03 2.24
N ALA A 586 -39.62 -11.00 1.41
CA ALA A 586 -38.46 -11.85 1.67
C ALA A 586 -37.14 -11.12 1.39
N PHE A 587 -37.11 -10.32 0.32
CA PHE A 587 -35.94 -9.52 -0.03
C PHE A 587 -35.76 -8.29 0.87
N ASP A 588 -36.84 -7.62 1.27
CA ASP A 588 -36.83 -6.57 2.31
C ASP A 588 -36.20 -7.11 3.58
N PHE A 589 -36.69 -8.24 4.10
CA PHE A 589 -36.13 -8.87 5.30
C PHE A 589 -34.63 -9.17 5.16
N LEU A 590 -34.23 -9.75 4.03
CA LEU A 590 -32.84 -10.14 3.81
C LEU A 590 -31.92 -8.91 3.68
N LEU A 591 -32.32 -7.95 2.85
CA LEU A 591 -31.53 -6.77 2.55
C LEU A 591 -31.50 -5.79 3.73
N GLU A 592 -32.59 -5.60 4.47
CA GLU A 592 -32.58 -4.83 5.72
C GLU A 592 -31.63 -5.47 6.74
N LYS A 593 -31.64 -6.81 6.88
CA LYS A 593 -30.68 -7.48 7.77
C LYS A 593 -29.22 -7.26 7.34
N ILE A 594 -28.92 -7.43 6.06
CA ILE A 594 -27.57 -7.20 5.52
C ILE A 594 -27.16 -5.75 5.79
N PHE A 595 -28.05 -4.82 5.51
CA PHE A 595 -27.83 -3.39 5.70
C PHE A 595 -27.59 -3.00 7.16
N ASP A 596 -28.41 -3.51 8.08
CA ASP A 596 -28.22 -3.28 9.52
C ASP A 596 -26.89 -3.88 10.00
N ARG A 597 -26.47 -5.04 9.48
CA ARG A 597 -25.14 -5.64 9.76
C ARG A 597 -23.99 -4.81 9.18
N MET A 598 -24.19 -4.21 8.02
CA MET A 598 -23.22 -3.31 7.39
C MET A 598 -23.08 -1.96 8.13
N THR A 599 -23.95 -1.64 9.10
CA THR A 599 -23.77 -0.47 9.98
C THR A 599 -22.42 -0.49 10.71
N LEU A 600 -21.92 -1.68 11.07
CA LEU A 600 -20.61 -1.86 11.71
C LEU A 600 -19.44 -1.94 10.71
N ALA A 601 -19.70 -1.83 9.40
CA ALA A 601 -18.66 -1.95 8.37
C ALA A 601 -17.57 -0.88 8.54
N GLY A 602 -17.90 0.30 9.06
CA GLY A 602 -16.91 1.34 9.33
C GLY A 602 -16.02 1.09 10.54
N GLU A 603 -16.39 0.13 11.38
CA GLU A 603 -15.62 -0.27 12.56
C GLU A 603 -14.82 -1.56 12.28
N ALA A 604 -15.43 -2.51 11.57
CA ALA A 604 -14.83 -3.80 11.26
C ALA A 604 -14.01 -3.80 9.95
N GLY A 605 -14.27 -2.87 9.02
CA GLY A 605 -13.60 -2.80 7.72
C GLY A 605 -13.61 -4.14 6.98
N SER A 606 -12.46 -4.56 6.47
CA SER A 606 -12.30 -5.85 5.76
C SER A 606 -12.41 -7.09 6.66
N LEU A 607 -12.51 -6.92 7.99
CA LEU A 607 -12.73 -8.03 8.92
C LEU A 607 -14.22 -8.41 9.03
N LEU A 608 -15.12 -7.59 8.48
CA LEU A 608 -16.53 -7.93 8.39
C LEU A 608 -16.71 -9.09 7.39
N ARG A 609 -16.97 -10.30 7.91
CA ARG A 609 -17.24 -11.49 7.11
C ARG A 609 -18.69 -11.48 6.61
N ILE A 610 -19.00 -10.51 5.77
CA ILE A 610 -20.37 -10.30 5.26
C ILE A 610 -20.91 -11.54 4.55
N GLU A 611 -20.03 -12.36 3.96
CA GLU A 611 -20.36 -13.63 3.34
C GLU A 611 -20.96 -14.65 4.33
N GLU A 612 -20.51 -14.65 5.58
CA GLU A 612 -21.02 -15.54 6.64
C GLU A 612 -22.38 -15.02 7.15
N GLU A 613 -22.52 -13.71 7.34
CA GLU A 613 -23.76 -13.05 7.75
C GLU A 613 -24.87 -13.22 6.70
N ILE A 614 -24.56 -13.03 5.42
CA ILE A 614 -25.49 -13.27 4.30
C ILE A 614 -25.96 -14.73 4.32
N ARG A 615 -25.03 -15.68 4.52
CA ARG A 615 -25.37 -17.10 4.58
C ARG A 615 -26.33 -17.41 5.74
N ALA A 616 -26.10 -16.81 6.91
CA ALA A 616 -26.99 -16.95 8.06
C ALA A 616 -28.38 -16.35 7.81
N ALA A 617 -28.44 -15.14 7.23
CA ALA A 617 -29.70 -14.48 6.89
C ALA A 617 -30.52 -15.27 5.86
N ILE A 618 -29.87 -15.84 4.84
CA ILE A 618 -30.53 -16.73 3.85
C ILE A 618 -31.08 -17.98 4.54
N ALA A 619 -30.31 -18.59 5.45
CA ALA A 619 -30.75 -19.80 6.17
C ALA A 619 -31.99 -19.53 7.05
N GLU A 620 -32.02 -18.38 7.71
CA GLU A 620 -33.16 -17.93 8.52
C GLU A 620 -34.39 -17.61 7.66
N ALA A 621 -34.22 -16.85 6.57
CA ALA A 621 -35.30 -16.56 5.62
C ALA A 621 -35.91 -17.85 5.06
N LYS A 622 -35.06 -18.84 4.71
CA LYS A 622 -35.51 -20.16 4.24
C LYS A 622 -36.25 -20.95 5.31
N ARG A 623 -35.89 -20.83 6.58
CA ARG A 623 -36.62 -21.46 7.70
C ARG A 623 -38.00 -20.83 7.87
N LEU A 624 -38.07 -19.50 7.93
CA LEU A 624 -39.33 -18.75 8.06
C LEU A 624 -40.28 -19.02 6.89
N TRP A 625 -39.75 -19.11 5.65
CA TRP A 625 -40.55 -19.47 4.47
C TRP A 625 -41.12 -20.90 4.56
N LYS A 626 -40.38 -21.85 5.13
CA LYS A 626 -40.86 -23.24 5.32
C LYS A 626 -41.91 -23.36 6.43
N GLU A 627 -41.83 -22.51 7.45
CA GLU A 627 -42.71 -22.51 8.62
C GLU A 627 -43.96 -21.63 8.43
N GLY A 628 -43.97 -20.73 7.44
CA GLY A 628 -45.10 -19.86 7.11
C GLY A 628 -46.27 -20.58 6.43
N PRO A 629 -47.49 -20.01 6.49
CA PRO A 629 -48.65 -20.57 5.81
C PRO A 629 -48.40 -20.58 4.30
N LYS A 630 -48.49 -21.76 3.68
CA LYS A 630 -48.44 -21.88 2.22
C LYS A 630 -49.75 -21.33 1.67
N HIS A 631 -49.68 -20.26 0.89
CA HIS A 631 -50.80 -19.86 0.05
C HIS A 631 -51.00 -20.96 -1.00
N GLU A 632 -52.19 -21.57 -1.00
CA GLU A 632 -52.69 -22.43 -2.09
C GLU A 632 -52.88 -21.64 -3.38
#